data_AF-A0AA50H7C9-F1
#
_entry.id   AF-A0AA50H7C9-F1
#
_cell.length_a   1.000
_cell.length_b   1.000
_cell.length_c   1.000
_cell.angle_alpha   90.00
_cell.angle_beta   90.00
_cell.angle_gamma   90.00
#
_symmetry.space_group_name_H-M   'P 1'
#
loop_
_entity.id
_entity.type
_entity.pdbx_description
1 polymer ?
#
loop_
_entity_poly.entity_id
_entity_poly.type
_entity_poly.pdbx_seq_one_letter_code
_entity_poly.pdbx_strand_id
1 'polypeptide(L)' 'MQKIAHSWDRTEAELHIGTLFDAARSGITQTVKDKEGVFEVTFKASPNEPVGKVLSRGGPFAR' A
#
# COMPACT_ATOMS: atom_id res chain seq x y z
N MET A 1 -13.27 -6.42 10.74
CA MET A 1 -12.21 -7.41 11.04
C MET A 1 -11.06 -7.16 10.05
N GLN A 2 -9.91 -6.67 10.52
CA GLN A 2 -8.70 -6.66 9.67
C GLN A 2 -8.37 -8.12 9.37
N LYS A 3 -8.42 -8.52 8.09
CA LYS A 3 -7.97 -9.85 7.66
C LYS A 3 -6.46 -9.87 7.86
N ILE A 4 -6.01 -10.59 8.90
CA ILE A 4 -4.59 -10.79 9.19
C ILE A 4 -3.99 -11.48 7.97
N ALA A 5 -3.14 -10.76 7.25
CA ALA A 5 -2.50 -11.28 6.07
C ALA A 5 -1.25 -12.08 6.41
N HIS A 6 -0.81 -12.82 5.41
CA HIS A 6 0.45 -13.52 5.41
C HIS A 6 1.60 -12.56 5.77
N SER A 7 2.41 -12.97 6.75
CA SER A 7 3.60 -12.23 7.18
C SER A 7 4.79 -12.82 6.45
N TRP A 8 5.46 -11.99 5.65
CA TRP A 8 6.62 -12.35 4.85
C TRP A 8 7.90 -11.96 5.59
N ASP A 9 8.96 -12.75 5.47
CA ASP A 9 10.31 -12.27 5.73
C ASP A 9 10.83 -11.49 4.51
N ARG A 10 11.70 -10.49 4.71
CA ARG A 10 12.22 -9.62 3.62
C ARG A 10 12.68 -10.40 2.39
N THR A 11 13.51 -11.44 2.58
CA THR A 11 14.05 -12.24 1.47
C THR A 11 12.95 -12.96 0.69
N GLU A 12 11.93 -13.45 1.38
CA GLU A 12 10.77 -14.11 0.77
C GLU A 12 9.90 -13.10 -0.01
N ALA A 13 9.66 -11.93 0.58
CA ALA A 13 8.95 -10.83 -0.05
C ALA A 13 9.66 -10.35 -1.32
N GLU A 14 10.99 -10.26 -1.31
CA GLU A 14 11.79 -9.88 -2.47
C GLU A 14 11.75 -10.95 -3.57
N LEU A 15 11.84 -12.23 -3.20
CA LEU A 15 11.78 -13.35 -4.14
C LEU A 15 10.40 -13.49 -4.80
N HIS A 16 9.33 -13.18 -4.05
CA HIS A 16 7.93 -13.33 -4.48
C HIS A 16 7.19 -12.00 -4.59
N ILE A 17 7.90 -10.93 -4.99
CA ILE A 17 7.37 -9.57 -4.96
C ILE A 17 6.10 -9.39 -5.81
N GLY A 18 5.97 -10.15 -6.90
CA GLY A 18 4.74 -10.17 -7.71
C GLY A 18 3.54 -10.70 -6.92
N THR A 19 3.68 -11.86 -6.27
CA THR A 19 2.64 -12.45 -5.42
C THR A 19 2.25 -11.54 -4.26
N LEU A 20 3.25 -10.90 -3.64
CA LEU A 20 3.02 -9.92 -2.57
C LEU A 20 2.16 -8.76 -3.07
N PHE A 21 2.48 -8.18 -4.23
CA PHE A 21 1.69 -7.10 -4.80
C PHE A 21 0.31 -7.53 -5.26
N ASP A 22 0.15 -8.72 -5.84
CA ASP A 22 -1.17 -9.23 -6.23
C ASP A 22 -2.06 -9.45 -4.99
N ALA A 23 -1.51 -10.00 -3.91
CA ALA A 23 -2.21 -10.13 -2.64
C ALA A 23 -2.57 -8.77 -2.04
N ALA A 24 -1.63 -7.80 -2.04
CA ALA A 24 -1.89 -6.44 -1.59
C ALA A 24 -2.98 -5.74 -2.42
N ARG A 25 -2.99 -5.96 -3.75
CA ARG A 25 -3.97 -5.41 -4.68
C ARG A 25 -5.37 -6.01 -4.51
N SER A 26 -5.47 -7.24 -4.01
CA SER A 26 -6.75 -7.87 -3.64
C SER A 26 -7.43 -7.23 -2.41
N GLY A 27 -6.82 -6.19 -1.82
CA GLY A 27 -7.34 -5.48 -0.65
C GLY A 27 -6.89 -6.10 0.68
N ILE A 28 -5.94 -7.02 0.66
CA ILE A 28 -5.38 -7.65 1.86
C ILE A 28 -4.03 -7.02 2.16
N THR A 29 -3.92 -6.27 3.26
CA THR A 29 -2.67 -5.66 3.73
C THR A 29 -1.57 -6.69 3.92
N GLN A 30 -0.52 -6.71 3.10
CA GLN A 30 0.61 -7.62 3.32
C GLN A 30 1.57 -7.03 4.35
N THR A 31 2.20 -7.89 5.14
CA THR A 31 3.16 -7.48 6.17
C THR A 31 4.53 -8.08 5.88
N VAL A 32 5.56 -7.25 5.85
CA VAL A 32 6.95 -7.66 5.61
C VAL A 32 7.77 -7.38 6.86
N LYS A 33 8.45 -8.42 7.37
CA LYS A 33 9.38 -8.32 8.49
C LYS A 33 10.80 -8.16 7.97
N ASP A 34 11.48 -7.13 8.45
CA ASP A 34 12.91 -6.87 8.25
C ASP A 34 13.57 -6.70 9.64
N LYS A 35 14.90 -6.72 9.67
CA LYS A 35 15.72 -6.37 10.84
C LYS A 35 15.38 -4.99 11.40
N GLU A 36 14.94 -4.07 10.54
CA GLU A 36 14.58 -2.70 10.92
C GLU A 36 13.13 -2.57 11.44
N GLY A 37 12.33 -3.64 11.32
CA GLY A 37 10.97 -3.66 11.85
C GLY A 37 9.97 -4.33 10.92
N VAL A 38 8.71 -3.96 11.12
CA VAL A 38 7.57 -4.54 10.42
C VAL A 38 6.95 -3.47 9.52
N PHE A 39 6.84 -3.78 8.24
CA PHE A 39 6.34 -2.89 7.20
C PHE A 39 5.03 -3.42 6.63
N GLU A 40 4.15 -2.51 6.21
CA GLU A 40 2.88 -2.84 5.58
C GLU A 40 2.87 -2.44 4.12
N VAL A 41 2.35 -3.32 3.26
CA VAL A 41 2.13 -3.06 1.84
C VAL A 41 0.64 -3.11 1.55
N THR A 42 0.10 -1.99 1.07
CA THR A 42 -1.32 -1.84 0.73
C THR A 42 -1.49 -1.11 -0.59
N PHE A 43 -2.48 -1.49 -1.38
CA PHE A 43 -2.96 -0.69 -2.50
C PHE A 43 -4.22 0.07 -2.05
N LYS A 44 -4.12 1.39 -2.04
CA LYS A 44 -5.28 2.27 -1.79
C LYS A 44 -5.70 2.88 -3.11
N ALA A 45 -6.90 2.55 -3.56
CA ALA A 45 -7.49 3.23 -4.70
C ALA A 45 -7.67 4.71 -4.34
N SER A 46 -6.97 5.59 -5.04
CA SER A 46 -7.32 7.00 -4.97
C SER A 46 -8.67 7.19 -5.65
N PRO A 47 -9.58 8.01 -5.11
CA PRO A 47 -10.76 8.40 -5.86
C PRO A 47 -10.30 9.01 -7.19
N ASN A 48 -10.91 8.58 -8.30
CA ASN A 48 -10.76 9.25 -9.59
C ASN A 48 -11.41 10.64 -9.47
N GLU A 49 -10.68 11.56 -8.85
CA GLU A 49 -11.09 12.94 -8.71
C GLU A 49 -10.73 13.67 -10.00
N PRO A 50 -11.69 14.35 -10.66
CA PRO A 50 -11.39 15.12 -11.86
C PRO A 50 -10.22 16.07 -11.58
N VAL A 51 -9.26 16.14 -12.49
CA VAL A 51 -8.05 16.97 -12.32
C VAL A 51 -8.40 18.42 -11.95
N GLY A 52 -9.50 18.94 -12.49
CA GLY A 52 -10.03 20.26 -12.13
C GLY A 52 -10.34 20.39 -10.64
N LYS A 53 -10.95 19.38 -10.01
CA LYS A 53 -11.29 19.40 -8.58
C LYS A 53 -10.05 19.28 -7.68
N VAL A 54 -9.00 18.60 -8.14
CA VAL A 54 -7.70 18.55 -7.45
C VAL A 54 -7.00 19.91 -7.51
N LEU A 55 -6.95 20.53 -8.69
CA LEU A 55 -6.33 21.85 -8.88
C LEU A 55 -7.09 22.97 -8.16
N SER A 56 -8.42 22.87 -8.07
CA SER A 56 -9.27 23.84 -7.36
C SER A 56 -9.09 23.84 -5.83
N ARG A 57 -8.49 22.80 -5.23
CA ARG A 57 -8.19 22.78 -3.78
C ARG A 57 -7.03 23.69 -3.37
N GLY A 58 -6.34 24.29 -4.34
CA GLY A 58 -5.11 25.03 -4.09
C GLY A 58 -3.94 24.09 -3.81
N GLY A 59 -2.71 24.56 -4.05
CA GLY A 59 -1.51 23.78 -3.78
C GLY A 59 -1.35 23.43 -2.29
N PRO A 60 -0.34 22.64 -1.91
CA PRO A 60 -0.09 22.20 -0.52
C PRO A 60 0.16 23.33 0.51
N PHE A 61 0.05 24.61 0.11
CA PHE A 61 0.15 25.80 0.94
C PHE A 61 -1.12 26.66 0.97
N ALA A 62 -2.22 26.22 0.36
CA ALA A 62 -3.50 26.91 0.45
C ALA A 62 -4.07 26.67 1.85
N ARG A 63 -4.09 27.73 2.67
CA ARG A 63 -4.55 27.75 4.06
C ARG A 63 -5.98 28.26 4.14
#